data_AF-A0A6L8I7I1-F1
#
_entry.id   AF-A0A6L8I7I1-F1
#
_cell.length_a   1.000
_cell.length_b   1.000
_cell.length_c   1.000
_cell.angle_alpha   90.00
_cell.angle_beta   90.00
_cell.angle_gamma   90.00
#
_symmetry.space_group_name_H-M   'P 1'
#
loop_
_entity.id
_entity.type
_entity.pdbx_description
1 polymer ?
#
loop_
_entity_poly.entity_id
_entity_poly.type
_entity_poly.pdbx_seq_one_letter_code
_entity_poly.pdbx_strand_id
1 'polypeptide(L)'
;MSRSLNEVETIAWKAARGAGYPWGIAEEAAAAMRWLAGRGRDGCLALASLLERTDGSNLDDWSPEPGEVWSAPGGILCPLMAGAALSDHACQLRQRTHEFGQIASPVLFLPFAGWAAAMIGANLQVTWPGGCAFTDGEALALHGDPAQDLDGVTVA
;
A
#
# COMPACT_ATOMS: atom_id res chain seq x y z
N MET A 1 23.19 -1.28 -6.00
CA MET A 1 23.61 -1.45 -4.59
C MET A 1 22.57 -2.32 -3.91
N SER A 2 22.96 -3.36 -3.16
CA SER A 2 22.02 -4.15 -2.34
C SER A 2 22.02 -3.60 -0.91
N ARG A 3 20.90 -3.02 -0.46
CA ARG A 3 20.69 -2.61 0.93
C ARG A 3 20.23 -3.82 1.75
N SER A 4 20.57 -3.88 3.04
CA SER A 4 20.02 -4.94 3.91
C SER A 4 18.53 -4.68 4.20
N LEU A 5 17.74 -5.72 4.48
CA LEU A 5 16.31 -5.56 4.81
C LEU A 5 16.09 -4.65 6.02
N ASN A 6 16.96 -4.76 7.03
CA ASN A 6 16.91 -3.93 8.23
C ASN A 6 17.21 -2.45 7.94
N GLU A 7 18.09 -2.19 6.98
CA GLU A 7 18.42 -0.83 6.54
C GLU A 7 17.26 -0.20 5.78
N VAL A 8 16.62 -0.95 4.86
CA VAL A 8 15.41 -0.50 4.14
C VAL A 8 14.31 -0.12 5.14
N GLU A 9 14.02 -0.99 6.08
CA GLU A 9 13.01 -0.78 7.12
C GLU A 9 13.31 0.45 7.98
N THR A 10 14.54 0.57 8.50
CA THR A 10 14.94 1.70 9.34
C THR A 10 14.87 3.04 8.60
N ILE A 11 15.27 3.07 7.34
CA ILE A 11 15.24 4.29 6.52
C ILE A 11 13.79 4.65 6.17
N ALA A 12 12.97 3.68 5.78
CA ALA A 12 11.56 3.89 5.47
C ALA A 12 10.79 4.47 6.67
N TRP A 13 11.00 3.91 7.87
CA TRP A 13 10.41 4.42 9.11
C TRP A 13 10.78 5.88 9.37
N LYS A 14 12.09 6.21 9.29
CA LYS A 14 12.59 7.57 9.52
C LYS A 14 12.06 8.55 8.48
N ALA A 15 12.02 8.15 7.22
CA ALA A 15 11.54 8.97 6.12
C ALA A 15 10.04 9.27 6.28
N ALA A 16 9.21 8.26 6.57
CA ALA A 16 7.79 8.45 6.83
C ALA A 16 7.53 9.37 8.02
N ARG A 17 8.28 9.18 9.12
CA ARG A 17 8.22 10.10 10.28
C ARG A 17 8.65 11.52 9.92
N GLY A 18 9.68 11.67 9.08
CA GLY A 18 10.17 12.96 8.59
C GLY A 18 9.13 13.71 7.76
N ALA A 19 8.32 13.00 6.97
CA ALA A 19 7.23 13.55 6.17
C ALA A 19 5.92 13.79 6.96
N GLY A 20 5.93 13.60 8.29
CA GLY A 20 4.78 13.92 9.14
C GLY A 20 3.77 12.78 9.38
N TYR A 21 3.99 11.56 8.87
CA TYR A 21 3.09 10.44 9.12
C TYR A 21 3.01 10.08 10.61
N PRO A 22 1.83 9.72 11.16
CA PRO A 22 1.70 9.21 12.52
C PRO A 22 2.60 8.00 12.77
N TRP A 23 2.96 7.77 14.04
CA TRP A 23 3.89 6.71 14.41
C TRP A 23 3.48 5.34 13.86
N GLY A 24 2.22 4.96 14.03
CA GLY A 24 1.70 3.68 13.54
C GLY A 24 1.83 3.54 12.02
N ILE A 25 1.44 4.55 11.25
CA ILE A 25 1.56 4.49 9.78
C ILE A 25 3.03 4.45 9.34
N ALA A 26 3.94 5.10 10.06
CA ALA A 26 5.37 5.01 9.76
C ALA A 26 5.94 3.60 10.04
N GLU A 27 5.45 2.90 11.06
CA GLU A 27 5.79 1.49 11.32
C GLU A 27 5.26 0.57 10.22
N GLU A 28 4.00 0.77 9.82
CA GLU A 28 3.40 0.06 8.69
C GLU A 28 4.18 0.28 7.38
N ALA A 29 4.60 1.53 7.11
CA ALA A 29 5.44 1.85 5.95
C ALA A 29 6.77 1.09 5.98
N ALA A 30 7.42 1.00 7.14
CA ALA A 30 8.67 0.28 7.31
C ALA A 30 8.50 -1.22 7.08
N ALA A 31 7.45 -1.81 7.65
CA ALA A 31 7.10 -3.21 7.47
C ALA A 31 6.74 -3.53 6.01
N ALA A 32 5.99 -2.65 5.35
CA ALA A 32 5.61 -2.77 3.95
C ALA A 32 6.86 -2.76 3.03
N MET A 33 7.78 -1.84 3.29
CA MET A 33 9.04 -1.75 2.56
C MET A 33 9.94 -2.96 2.76
N ARG A 34 10.03 -3.47 3.99
CA ARG A 34 10.73 -4.73 4.27
C ARG A 34 10.10 -5.90 3.54
N TRP A 35 8.77 -5.96 3.51
CA TRP A 35 8.01 -7.04 2.88
C TRP A 35 8.23 -7.07 1.36
N LEU A 36 8.26 -5.90 0.70
CA LEU A 36 8.58 -5.76 -0.73
C LEU A 36 10.03 -6.18 -1.01
N ALA A 37 10.98 -5.65 -0.25
CA ALA A 37 12.40 -5.93 -0.44
C ALA A 37 12.73 -7.42 -0.24
N GLY A 38 12.09 -8.07 0.73
CA GLY A 38 12.20 -9.52 0.98
C GLY A 38 11.73 -10.39 -0.20
N ARG A 39 10.93 -9.82 -1.11
CA ARG A 39 10.41 -10.47 -2.33
C ARG A 39 11.08 -9.95 -3.61
N GLY A 40 12.21 -9.26 -3.47
CA GLY A 40 12.95 -8.71 -4.62
C GLY A 40 12.20 -7.60 -5.35
N ARG A 41 11.24 -6.93 -4.68
CA ARG A 41 10.54 -5.75 -5.22
C ARG A 41 11.13 -4.50 -4.59
N ASP A 42 11.54 -3.54 -5.43
CA ASP A 42 12.03 -2.26 -4.96
C ASP A 42 10.88 -1.24 -4.91
N GLY A 43 10.48 -0.87 -3.69
CA GLY A 43 9.49 0.18 -3.45
C GLY A 43 10.11 1.54 -3.08
N CYS A 44 11.45 1.67 -3.04
CA CYS A 44 12.09 2.82 -2.40
C CYS A 44 11.81 4.12 -3.16
N LEU A 45 11.83 4.05 -4.49
CA LEU A 45 11.49 5.20 -5.34
C LEU A 45 10.02 5.60 -5.17
N ALA A 46 9.11 4.62 -5.19
CA ALA A 46 7.68 4.87 -4.98
C ALA A 46 7.42 5.51 -3.61
N LEU A 47 8.07 5.00 -2.55
CA LEU A 47 7.95 5.58 -1.21
C LEU A 47 8.50 7.00 -1.19
N ALA A 48 9.70 7.25 -1.74
CA ALA A 48 10.27 8.59 -1.78
C ALA A 48 9.33 9.58 -2.50
N SER A 49 8.81 9.22 -3.66
CA SER A 49 7.85 10.04 -4.41
C SER A 49 6.54 10.27 -3.65
N LEU A 50 6.02 9.26 -2.95
CA LEU A 50 4.84 9.44 -2.08
C LEU A 50 5.14 10.45 -0.97
N LEU A 51 6.26 10.26 -0.26
CA LEU A 51 6.64 11.10 0.87
C LEU A 51 6.84 12.55 0.45
N GLU A 52 7.50 12.81 -0.68
CA GLU A 52 7.67 14.16 -1.25
C GLU A 52 6.33 14.85 -1.57
N ARG A 53 5.32 14.09 -2.02
CA ARG A 53 3.99 14.63 -2.32
C ARG A 53 3.17 14.92 -1.07
N THR A 54 3.35 14.10 -0.03
CA THR A 54 2.62 14.27 1.23
C THR A 54 3.31 15.21 2.21
N ASP A 55 4.60 15.51 2.02
CA ASP A 55 5.37 16.39 2.88
C ASP A 55 4.75 17.80 2.93
N GLY A 56 4.49 18.29 4.14
CA GLY A 56 3.83 19.58 4.38
C GLY A 56 2.35 19.65 3.98
N SER A 57 1.75 18.57 3.47
CA SER A 57 0.31 18.50 3.17
C SER A 57 -0.52 18.08 4.39
N ASN A 58 -1.84 18.33 4.35
CA ASN A 58 -2.73 17.75 5.35
C ASN A 58 -3.01 16.28 5.01
N LEU A 59 -2.56 15.35 5.85
CA LEU A 59 -2.76 13.91 5.62
C LEU A 59 -4.25 13.50 5.61
N ASP A 60 -5.14 14.30 6.21
CA ASP A 60 -6.59 14.04 6.12
C ASP A 60 -7.08 14.08 4.67
N ASP A 61 -6.46 14.89 3.80
CA ASP A 61 -6.80 14.96 2.37
C ASP A 61 -6.45 13.66 1.61
N TRP A 62 -5.56 12.85 2.16
CA TRP A 62 -5.09 11.59 1.57
C TRP A 62 -5.70 10.34 2.24
N SER A 63 -6.43 10.57 3.33
CA SER A 63 -6.92 9.50 4.20
C SER A 63 -8.11 8.79 3.57
N PRO A 64 -8.18 7.45 3.69
CA PRO A 64 -9.28 6.69 3.10
C PRO A 64 -10.59 6.98 3.83
N GLU A 65 -11.62 7.26 3.05
CA GLU A 65 -13.03 7.25 3.46
C GLU A 65 -13.68 5.97 2.90
N PRO A 66 -13.91 4.95 3.75
CA PRO A 66 -14.52 3.70 3.29
C PRO A 66 -15.96 3.92 2.81
N GLY A 67 -16.25 3.39 1.62
CA GLY A 67 -17.56 3.46 0.99
C GLY A 67 -17.84 2.24 0.12
N GLU A 68 -18.71 2.40 -0.88
CA GLU A 68 -18.81 1.44 -1.99
C GLU A 68 -17.51 1.45 -2.80
N VAL A 69 -17.06 2.65 -3.19
CA VAL A 69 -15.71 2.94 -3.67
C VAL A 69 -15.00 3.76 -2.61
N TRP A 70 -13.82 3.33 -2.18
CA TRP A 70 -13.03 4.04 -1.19
C TRP A 70 -12.34 5.23 -1.86
N SER A 71 -12.42 6.40 -1.25
CA SER A 71 -11.86 7.64 -1.79
C SER A 71 -11.10 8.43 -0.73
N ALA A 72 -10.41 9.49 -1.13
CA ALA A 72 -9.85 10.46 -0.21
C ALA A 72 -10.39 11.87 -0.56
N PRO A 73 -10.53 12.78 0.42
CA PRO A 73 -11.02 14.14 0.16
C PRO A 73 -10.20 14.92 -0.88
N GLY A 74 -8.89 14.69 -0.92
CA GLY A 74 -7.96 15.28 -1.89
C GLY A 74 -7.96 14.61 -3.26
N GLY A 75 -8.84 13.62 -3.50
CA GLY A 75 -9.01 12.94 -4.78
C GLY A 75 -8.04 11.80 -5.05
N ILE A 76 -7.01 11.63 -4.22
CA ILE A 76 -6.08 10.50 -4.30
C ILE A 76 -5.75 9.93 -2.93
N LEU A 77 -5.80 8.61 -2.83
CA LEU A 77 -5.51 7.83 -1.64
C LEU A 77 -4.00 7.68 -1.43
N CYS A 78 -3.56 7.88 -0.19
CA CYS A 78 -2.26 7.39 0.24
C CYS A 78 -2.30 5.85 0.34
N PRO A 79 -1.41 5.12 -0.36
CA PRO A 79 -1.41 3.65 -0.35
C PRO A 79 -1.13 3.06 1.04
N LEU A 80 -0.37 3.76 1.89
CA LEU A 80 -0.04 3.32 3.24
C LEU A 80 -1.27 3.41 4.16
N MET A 81 -2.03 4.51 4.09
CA MET A 81 -3.23 4.69 4.91
C MET A 81 -4.40 3.85 4.39
N ALA A 82 -4.59 3.81 3.07
CA ALA A 82 -5.58 2.93 2.44
C ALA A 82 -5.27 1.45 2.72
N GLY A 83 -4.00 1.05 2.68
CA GLY A 83 -3.55 -0.30 3.01
C GLY A 83 -3.78 -0.65 4.48
N ALA A 84 -3.46 0.24 5.40
CA ALA A 84 -3.75 0.05 6.82
C ALA A 84 -5.26 -0.12 7.07
N ALA A 85 -6.08 0.73 6.44
CA ALA A 85 -7.52 0.62 6.51
C ALA A 85 -8.05 -0.68 5.87
N LEU A 86 -7.45 -1.18 4.78
CA LEU A 86 -7.77 -2.48 4.20
C LEU A 86 -7.49 -3.61 5.21
N SER A 87 -6.34 -3.59 5.89
CA SER A 87 -5.98 -4.58 6.90
C SER A 87 -7.02 -4.61 8.03
N ASP A 88 -7.49 -3.46 8.51
CA ASP A 88 -8.54 -3.36 9.53
C ASP A 88 -9.88 -3.95 9.04
N HIS A 89 -10.13 -3.89 7.73
CA HIS A 89 -11.34 -4.39 7.09
C HIS A 89 -11.16 -5.77 6.43
N ALA A 90 -10.04 -6.46 6.64
CA ALA A 90 -9.67 -7.63 5.86
C ALA A 90 -10.74 -8.73 5.84
N CYS A 91 -11.44 -8.96 6.96
CA CYS A 91 -12.53 -9.93 7.04
C CYS A 91 -13.68 -9.68 6.05
N GLN A 92 -13.89 -8.43 5.60
CA GLN A 92 -14.91 -8.07 4.63
C GLN A 92 -14.59 -8.58 3.22
N LEU A 93 -13.31 -8.81 2.91
CA LEU A 93 -12.86 -9.40 1.63
C LEU A 93 -13.42 -10.81 1.39
N ARG A 94 -13.86 -11.51 2.45
CA ARG A 94 -14.56 -12.81 2.30
C ARG A 94 -15.96 -12.68 1.70
N GLN A 95 -16.54 -11.49 1.73
CA GLN A 95 -17.94 -11.26 1.37
C GLN A 95 -18.09 -10.37 0.15
N ARG A 96 -17.14 -9.46 -0.08
CA ARG A 96 -17.19 -8.50 -1.18
C ARG A 96 -15.80 -8.11 -1.67
N THR A 97 -15.74 -7.72 -2.93
CA THR A 97 -14.63 -6.97 -3.49
C THR A 97 -14.65 -5.54 -2.93
N HIS A 98 -13.46 -4.99 -2.65
CA HIS A 98 -13.29 -3.59 -2.30
C HIS A 98 -12.76 -2.83 -3.51
N GLU A 99 -13.45 -1.76 -3.90
CA GLU A 99 -12.99 -0.84 -4.93
C GLU A 99 -12.40 0.41 -4.29
N PHE A 100 -11.38 0.95 -4.93
CA PHE A 100 -10.68 2.14 -4.53
C PHE A 100 -10.64 3.09 -5.73
N GLY A 101 -10.83 4.39 -5.45
CA GLY A 101 -10.53 5.46 -6.40
C GLY A 101 -9.03 5.54 -6.65
N GLN A 102 -8.55 6.73 -7.04
CA GLN A 102 -7.14 6.88 -7.39
C GLN A 102 -6.25 6.55 -6.19
N ILE A 103 -5.30 5.63 -6.35
CA ILE A 103 -4.28 5.31 -5.36
C ILE A 103 -2.93 5.77 -5.88
N ALA A 104 -2.17 6.48 -5.05
CA ALA A 104 -0.78 6.80 -5.35
C ALA A 104 0.10 5.54 -5.33
N SER A 105 0.84 5.27 -6.40
CA SER A 105 1.80 4.14 -6.51
C SER A 105 1.35 2.84 -5.81
N PRO A 106 0.34 2.09 -6.34
CA PRO A 106 -0.21 0.88 -5.70
C PRO A 106 0.80 -0.21 -5.32
N VAL A 107 2.04 -0.18 -5.83
CA VAL A 107 3.12 -1.05 -5.35
C VAL A 107 3.29 -1.00 -3.83
N LEU A 108 3.07 0.17 -3.21
CA LEU A 108 3.17 0.37 -1.76
C LEU A 108 1.94 -0.18 -1.00
N PHE A 109 0.85 -0.44 -1.70
CA PHE A 109 -0.38 -1.00 -1.16
C PHE A 109 -0.33 -2.55 -1.12
N LEU A 110 0.42 -3.18 -2.01
CA LEU A 110 0.52 -4.65 -2.13
C LEU A 110 0.88 -5.40 -0.84
N PRO A 111 1.78 -4.90 0.03
CA PRO A 111 2.08 -5.58 1.30
C PRO A 111 0.87 -5.76 2.19
N PHE A 112 -0.03 -4.77 2.23
CA PHE A 112 -1.26 -4.80 3.01
C PHE A 112 -2.25 -5.81 2.46
N ALA A 113 -2.37 -5.93 1.13
CA ALA A 113 -3.11 -7.03 0.52
C ALA A 113 -2.50 -8.39 0.88
N GLY A 114 -1.16 -8.50 0.95
CA GLY A 114 -0.50 -9.70 1.44
C GLY A 114 -0.85 -10.03 2.90
N TRP A 115 -0.84 -9.04 3.79
CA TRP A 115 -1.22 -9.25 5.19
C TRP A 115 -2.70 -9.58 5.36
N ALA A 116 -3.58 -8.96 4.57
CA ALA A 116 -4.99 -9.29 4.52
C ALA A 116 -5.20 -10.75 4.06
N ALA A 117 -4.51 -11.18 2.99
CA ALA A 117 -4.54 -12.55 2.48
C ALA A 117 -4.13 -13.58 3.55
N ALA A 118 -3.02 -13.32 4.24
CA ALA A 118 -2.54 -14.15 5.34
C ALA A 118 -3.55 -14.20 6.51
N MET A 119 -4.15 -13.06 6.86
CA MET A 119 -5.11 -12.95 7.96
C MET A 119 -6.40 -13.74 7.68
N ILE A 120 -6.93 -13.65 6.46
CA ILE A 120 -8.17 -14.34 6.09
C ILE A 120 -7.94 -15.78 5.60
N GLY A 121 -6.69 -16.18 5.37
CA GLY A 121 -6.31 -17.51 4.86
C GLY A 121 -6.83 -17.76 3.45
N ALA A 122 -6.78 -16.76 2.57
CA ALA A 122 -7.23 -16.84 1.18
C ALA A 122 -6.29 -16.09 0.24
N ASN A 123 -6.27 -16.50 -1.02
CA ASN A 123 -5.53 -15.79 -2.06
C ASN A 123 -6.29 -14.53 -2.43
N LEU A 124 -5.59 -13.41 -2.48
CA LEU A 124 -6.15 -12.13 -2.93
C LEU A 124 -5.56 -11.73 -4.27
N GLN A 125 -6.42 -11.14 -5.09
CA GLN A 125 -6.07 -10.46 -6.31
C GLN A 125 -6.25 -8.96 -6.13
N VAL A 126 -5.21 -8.19 -6.44
CA VAL A 126 -5.28 -6.73 -6.59
C VAL A 126 -5.27 -6.43 -8.08
N THR A 127 -6.28 -5.75 -8.62
CA THR A 127 -6.32 -5.38 -10.05
C THR A 127 -6.31 -3.88 -10.25
N TRP A 128 -5.77 -3.44 -11.39
CA TRP A 128 -5.77 -2.04 -11.84
C TRP A 128 -5.71 -1.99 -13.38
N PRO A 129 -5.96 -0.83 -14.00
CA PRO A 129 -5.80 -0.66 -15.43
C PRO A 129 -4.39 -1.03 -15.91
N GLY A 130 -4.29 -2.08 -16.70
CA GLY A 130 -3.02 -2.55 -17.27
C GLY A 130 -2.24 -3.56 -16.43
N GLY A 131 -2.78 -4.04 -15.31
CA GLY A 131 -2.09 -5.05 -14.50
C GLY A 131 -2.88 -5.67 -13.36
N CYS A 132 -2.24 -6.62 -12.69
CA CYS A 132 -2.74 -7.21 -11.46
C CYS A 132 -1.59 -7.81 -10.63
N ALA A 133 -1.84 -7.97 -9.33
CA ALA A 133 -1.02 -8.74 -8.42
C ALA A 133 -1.84 -9.87 -7.79
N PHE A 134 -1.18 -10.98 -7.51
CA PHE A 134 -1.73 -12.10 -6.73
C PHE A 134 -0.84 -12.36 -5.53
N THR A 135 -1.45 -12.56 -4.36
CA THR A 135 -0.75 -12.85 -3.12
C THR A 135 -1.57 -13.80 -2.25
N ASP A 136 -0.89 -14.77 -1.64
CA ASP A 136 -1.42 -15.61 -0.55
C ASP A 136 -0.90 -15.15 0.82
N GLY A 137 -0.20 -14.02 0.85
CA GLY A 137 0.50 -13.47 2.02
C GLY A 137 1.97 -13.86 2.13
N GLU A 138 2.40 -14.94 1.46
CA GLU A 138 3.80 -15.34 1.37
C GLU A 138 4.41 -14.98 0.01
N ALA A 139 3.78 -15.36 -1.10
CA ALA A 139 4.24 -15.08 -2.45
C ALA A 139 3.60 -13.79 -3.01
N LEU A 140 4.32 -13.11 -3.93
CA LEU A 140 3.77 -12.01 -4.71
C LEU A 140 4.08 -12.21 -6.20
N ALA A 141 3.03 -12.52 -6.98
CA ALA A 141 3.09 -12.50 -8.43
C ALA A 141 2.56 -11.15 -8.94
N LEU A 142 3.29 -10.51 -9.86
CA LEU A 142 2.96 -9.19 -10.38
C LEU A 142 2.97 -9.19 -11.91
N HIS A 143 1.91 -8.67 -12.50
CA HIS A 143 1.78 -8.43 -13.93
C HIS A 143 1.42 -6.95 -14.16
N GLY A 144 2.17 -6.26 -15.01
CA GLY A 144 2.03 -4.80 -15.19
C GLY A 144 2.83 -3.99 -14.17
N ASP A 145 2.82 -2.67 -14.31
CA ASP A 145 3.56 -1.73 -13.46
C ASP A 145 2.63 -0.96 -12.50
N PRO A 146 2.65 -1.25 -11.19
CA PRO A 146 1.89 -0.53 -10.18
C PRO A 146 2.65 0.64 -9.54
N ALA A 147 3.76 1.12 -10.13
CA ALA A 147 4.54 2.21 -9.55
C ALA A 147 3.93 3.62 -9.80
N GLN A 148 3.03 3.75 -10.76
CA GLN A 148 2.33 5.00 -11.09
C GLN A 148 1.01 5.16 -10.33
N ASP A 149 0.47 6.38 -10.27
CA ASP A 149 -0.87 6.63 -9.75
C ASP A 149 -1.91 5.93 -10.64
N LEU A 150 -2.82 5.18 -10.03
CA LEU A 150 -3.78 4.34 -10.75
C LEU A 150 -5.18 4.45 -10.15
N ASP A 151 -6.18 4.58 -11.02
CA ASP A 151 -7.60 4.52 -10.70
C ASP A 151 -8.14 3.09 -10.80
N GLY A 152 -9.33 2.85 -10.24
CA GLY A 152 -10.04 1.59 -10.40
C GLY A 152 -9.27 0.40 -9.82
N VAL A 153 -8.56 0.64 -8.72
CA VAL A 153 -7.87 -0.44 -8.00
C VAL A 153 -8.94 -1.26 -7.28
N THR A 154 -8.90 -2.58 -7.43
CA THR A 154 -9.83 -3.47 -6.72
C THR A 154 -9.08 -4.57 -6.00
N VAL A 155 -9.64 -5.03 -4.88
CA VAL A 155 -9.10 -6.15 -4.09
C VAL A 155 -10.21 -7.16 -3.86
N ALA A 156 -9.96 -8.41 -4.28
CA ALA A 156 -10.90 -9.53 -4.19
C ALA A 156 -10.20 -10.82 -3.76
#